data_AF-A0A2C6L3G9-F1
#
_entry.id   AF-A0A2C6L3G9-F1
#
_cell.length_a   1.000
_cell.length_b   1.000
_cell.length_c   1.000
_cell.angle_alpha   90.00
_cell.angle_beta   90.00
_cell.angle_gamma   90.00
#
_symmetry.space_group_name_H-M   'P 1'
#
loop_
_entity.id
_entity.type
_entity.pdbx_description
1 polymer ?
#
loop_
_entity_poly.entity_id
_entity_poly.type
_entity_poly.pdbx_seq_one_letter_code
_entity_poly.pdbx_strand_id
1 'polypeptide(L)'
;MSYSGRCLLSNFMTGRDANRGDCAQSCRWRYHLVEEKRPGQYFPVEEDARGTYFMSSKDLCLLEYLPQLAEAGVTSFKIEGRMKSIHYLATVVKTYRQAIDSYLKNPAAYRVSPQWLDEIKKVSHREYTTGFLLGDQGKTATVEPGQQSYTRLAAFVGLVLGYDEKTGRIIVEQRNNFRVGESLEVLAPRGGNQTLEVTALYDGETGEQMEVAPHPQQIVQLPVDKPLSPMSMLRRMG
;
A
#
# COMPACT_ATOMS: atom_id res chain seq x y z
N MET A 1 -14.26 7.96 -9.64
CA MET A 1 -14.74 6.98 -8.65
C MET A 1 -16.10 6.47 -9.09
N SER A 2 -16.40 5.16 -8.94
CA SER A 2 -17.72 4.62 -9.28
C SER A 2 -18.69 4.92 -8.14
N TYR A 3 -19.73 5.71 -8.42
CA TYR A 3 -20.82 6.00 -7.49
C TYR A 3 -21.65 4.74 -7.14
N SER A 4 -21.57 3.68 -7.96
CA SER A 4 -22.40 2.48 -7.81
C SER A 4 -21.61 1.18 -7.60
N GLY A 5 -20.28 1.24 -7.47
CA GLY A 5 -19.43 0.04 -7.40
C GLY A 5 -19.48 -0.86 -8.64
N ARG A 6 -20.30 -0.51 -9.65
CA ARG A 6 -20.42 -1.22 -10.92
C ARG A 6 -19.39 -0.64 -11.88
N CYS A 7 -18.37 -1.43 -12.23
CA CYS A 7 -17.37 -1.08 -13.23
C CYS A 7 -17.60 -1.90 -14.50
N LEU A 8 -18.16 -1.27 -15.53
CA LEU A 8 -18.46 -1.91 -16.81
C LEU A 8 -17.28 -1.85 -17.81
N LEU A 9 -16.38 -0.89 -17.63
CA LEU A 9 -15.31 -0.61 -18.59
C LEU A 9 -14.30 -1.75 -18.71
N SER A 10 -13.94 -2.39 -17.60
CA SER A 10 -13.02 -3.55 -17.62
C SER A 10 -13.63 -4.72 -18.39
N ASN A 11 -14.90 -5.05 -18.11
CA ASN A 11 -15.59 -6.16 -18.74
C ASN A 11 -15.75 -5.94 -20.24
N PHE A 12 -16.18 -4.73 -20.65
CA PHE A 12 -16.37 -4.41 -22.05
C PHE A 12 -15.07 -4.44 -22.86
N MET A 13 -13.98 -3.86 -22.33
CA MET A 13 -12.73 -3.72 -23.07
C MET A 13 -11.86 -4.99 -23.08
N THR A 14 -11.99 -5.86 -22.07
CA THR A 14 -11.05 -6.97 -21.85
C THR A 14 -11.70 -8.31 -21.54
N GLY A 15 -13.03 -8.36 -21.37
CA GLY A 15 -13.73 -9.54 -20.86
C GLY A 15 -13.51 -9.81 -19.36
N ARG A 16 -12.71 -8.98 -18.67
CA ARG A 16 -12.41 -9.16 -17.23
C ARG A 16 -13.39 -8.38 -16.37
N ASP A 17 -14.18 -9.10 -15.56
CA ASP A 17 -15.24 -8.51 -14.75
C ASP A 17 -14.71 -7.93 -13.42
N ALA A 18 -14.57 -6.60 -13.40
CA ALA A 18 -14.15 -5.86 -12.21
C ALA A 18 -15.11 -5.99 -11.01
N ASN A 19 -16.41 -6.27 -11.24
CA ASN A 19 -17.38 -6.48 -10.16
C ASN A 19 -17.18 -7.84 -9.47
N ARG A 20 -16.60 -8.80 -10.18
CA ARG A 20 -16.15 -10.10 -9.65
C ARG A 20 -14.69 -10.09 -9.19
N GLY A 21 -14.06 -8.92 -9.23
CA GLY A 21 -12.70 -8.72 -8.77
C GLY A 21 -11.62 -8.95 -9.80
N ASP A 22 -11.99 -9.24 -11.04
CA ASP A 22 -11.05 -9.41 -12.14
C ASP A 22 -10.89 -8.08 -12.89
N CYS A 23 -10.38 -7.04 -12.22
CA CYS A 23 -10.26 -5.72 -12.82
C CYS A 23 -8.97 -5.62 -13.67
N ALA A 24 -9.12 -5.32 -14.96
CA ALA A 24 -8.00 -5.04 -15.87
C ALA A 24 -7.42 -3.62 -15.71
N GLN A 25 -8.04 -2.80 -14.87
CA GLN A 25 -7.67 -1.39 -14.66
C GLN A 25 -7.66 -0.59 -15.96
N SER A 26 -8.60 -0.87 -16.88
CA SER A 26 -8.73 -0.14 -18.16
C SER A 26 -8.91 1.37 -17.94
N CYS A 27 -9.60 1.75 -16.87
CA CYS A 27 -9.68 3.14 -16.40
C CYS A 27 -8.33 3.77 -16.00
N ARG A 28 -7.18 3.11 -16.17
CA ARG A 28 -5.83 3.64 -15.93
C ARG A 28 -4.95 3.58 -17.17
N TRP A 29 -5.49 3.14 -18.30
CA TRP A 29 -4.74 3.06 -19.55
C TRP A 29 -4.55 4.46 -20.15
N ARG A 30 -3.60 4.56 -21.09
CA ARG A 30 -3.43 5.77 -21.87
C ARG A 30 -4.43 5.76 -23.01
N TYR A 31 -5.27 6.79 -23.06
CA TYR A 31 -6.28 6.97 -24.08
C TYR A 31 -5.94 8.21 -24.91
N HIS A 32 -6.29 8.16 -26.20
CA HIS A 32 -6.28 9.33 -27.08
C HIS A 32 -7.71 9.59 -27.55
N LEU A 33 -8.09 10.86 -27.66
CA LEU A 33 -9.35 11.25 -28.29
C LEU A 33 -9.13 11.40 -29.80
N VAL A 34 -9.95 10.72 -30.57
CA VAL A 34 -10.00 10.83 -32.03
C VAL A 34 -11.40 11.26 -32.42
N GLU A 35 -11.50 12.29 -33.26
CA GLU A 35 -12.78 12.72 -33.82
C GLU A 35 -13.18 11.80 -34.97
N GLU A 36 -14.46 11.42 -35.03
CA GLU A 36 -14.97 10.37 -35.93
C GLU A 36 -14.64 10.63 -37.42
N LYS A 37 -14.69 11.90 -37.86
CA LYS A 37 -14.48 12.28 -39.26
C LYS A 37 -13.03 12.63 -39.61
N ARG A 38 -12.12 12.59 -38.63
CA ARG A 38 -10.69 12.86 -38.81
C ARG A 38 -9.85 11.73 -38.22
N PRO A 39 -9.97 10.51 -38.78
CA PRO A 39 -9.21 9.36 -38.32
C PRO A 39 -7.70 9.63 -38.44
N GLY A 40 -6.95 9.28 -37.39
CA GLY A 40 -5.51 9.51 -37.31
C GLY A 40 -5.10 10.90 -36.82
N GLN A 41 -6.05 11.84 -36.66
CA GLN A 41 -5.81 13.09 -35.97
C GLN A 41 -6.16 12.93 -34.48
N TYR A 42 -5.13 12.75 -33.67
CA TYR A 42 -5.26 12.71 -32.21
C TYR A 42 -5.31 14.12 -31.67
N PHE A 43 -6.38 14.43 -30.94
CA PHE A 43 -6.50 15.72 -30.26
C PHE A 43 -5.92 15.60 -28.85
N PRO A 44 -5.12 16.59 -28.41
CA PRO A 44 -4.71 16.64 -27.02
C PRO A 44 -5.97 16.79 -26.15
N VAL A 45 -6.02 15.99 -25.10
CA VAL A 45 -7.03 16.12 -24.06
C VAL A 45 -6.52 17.22 -23.13
N GLU A 46 -6.92 18.46 -23.39
CA GLU A 46 -6.51 19.63 -22.58
C GLU A 46 -7.47 19.83 -21.40
N GLU A 47 -6.92 20.16 -20.24
CA GLU A 47 -7.64 20.31 -18.97
C GLU A 47 -7.71 21.79 -18.57
N ASP A 48 -8.90 22.27 -18.15
CA ASP A 48 -9.10 23.66 -17.69
C ASP A 48 -9.67 23.71 -16.26
N ALA A 49 -9.95 24.92 -15.75
CA ALA A 49 -10.47 25.16 -14.40
C ALA A 49 -11.87 24.57 -14.10
N ARG A 50 -12.56 24.02 -15.12
CA ARG A 50 -13.85 23.33 -15.04
C ARG A 50 -13.76 21.87 -15.51
N GLY A 51 -12.66 21.48 -16.13
CA GLY A 51 -12.12 20.12 -16.16
C GLY A 51 -12.12 19.41 -17.51
N THR A 52 -11.20 18.47 -17.66
CA THR A 52 -11.20 17.40 -18.68
C THR A 52 -10.66 16.12 -18.05
N TYR A 53 -11.48 15.07 -18.00
CA TYR A 53 -11.18 13.88 -17.18
C TYR A 53 -11.51 12.57 -17.90
N PHE A 54 -10.51 11.70 -18.07
CA PHE A 54 -10.68 10.35 -18.66
C PHE A 54 -10.18 9.20 -17.79
N MET A 55 -10.21 9.39 -16.46
CA MET A 55 -9.98 8.38 -15.41
C MET A 55 -8.52 8.27 -14.93
N SER A 56 -8.22 8.93 -13.82
CA SER A 56 -7.32 8.42 -12.78
C SER A 56 -7.57 9.19 -11.50
N SER A 57 -8.29 8.57 -10.57
CA SER A 57 -8.48 9.16 -9.25
C SER A 57 -7.24 8.95 -8.40
N LYS A 58 -7.00 9.93 -7.53
CA LYS A 58 -6.18 9.82 -6.32
C LYS A 58 -6.72 8.69 -5.43
N ASP A 59 -5.88 8.16 -4.54
CA ASP A 59 -6.31 7.11 -3.60
C ASP A 59 -7.14 7.75 -2.47
N LEU A 60 -8.28 7.15 -2.11
CA LEU A 60 -9.10 7.65 -1.00
C LEU A 60 -8.39 7.34 0.33
N CYS A 61 -8.15 8.36 1.15
CA CYS A 61 -7.71 8.20 2.53
C CYS A 61 -8.48 9.15 3.44
N LEU A 62 -9.09 8.59 4.48
CA LEU A 62 -9.91 9.34 5.43
C LEU A 62 -9.42 9.15 6.88
N LEU A 63 -8.16 8.73 7.05
CA LEU A 63 -7.56 8.48 8.35
C LEU A 63 -7.66 9.71 9.27
N GLU A 64 -7.45 10.90 8.69
CA GLU A 64 -7.52 12.17 9.42
C GLU A 64 -8.94 12.52 9.90
N TYR A 65 -9.96 11.94 9.25
CA TYR A 65 -11.37 12.23 9.48
C TYR A 65 -12.06 11.14 10.31
N LEU A 66 -11.29 10.23 10.93
CA LEU A 66 -11.85 9.17 11.78
C LEU A 66 -12.81 9.69 12.85
N PRO A 67 -12.53 10.79 13.60
CA PRO A 67 -13.48 11.33 14.58
C PRO A 67 -14.80 11.75 13.96
N GLN A 68 -14.75 12.53 12.88
CA GLN A 68 -15.94 13.03 12.19
C GLN A 68 -16.79 11.89 11.61
N LEU A 69 -16.14 10.85 11.09
CA LEU A 69 -16.83 9.66 10.57
C LEU A 69 -17.51 8.87 11.70
N ALA A 70 -16.84 8.72 12.85
CA ALA A 70 -17.42 8.06 14.01
C ALA A 70 -18.61 8.84 14.58
N GLU A 71 -18.50 10.17 14.69
CA GLU A 71 -19.60 11.06 15.12
C GLU A 71 -20.78 11.04 14.16
N ALA A 72 -20.53 10.86 12.85
CA ALA A 72 -21.57 10.67 11.84
C ALA A 72 -22.26 9.29 11.92
N GLY A 73 -21.87 8.43 12.87
CA GLY A 73 -22.47 7.11 13.08
C GLY A 73 -21.87 5.98 12.25
N VAL A 74 -20.69 6.19 11.63
CA VAL A 74 -19.98 5.11 10.91
C VAL A 74 -19.43 4.10 11.92
N THR A 75 -19.91 2.86 11.82
CA THR A 75 -19.50 1.75 12.71
C THR A 75 -18.55 0.76 12.05
N SER A 76 -18.33 0.87 10.74
CA SER A 76 -17.50 -0.06 9.97
C SER A 76 -16.73 0.67 8.88
N PHE A 77 -15.43 0.36 8.78
CA PHE A 77 -14.54 0.88 7.75
C PHE A 77 -14.13 -0.27 6.83
N LYS A 78 -14.19 -0.03 5.52
CA LYS A 78 -13.79 -1.00 4.49
C LYS A 78 -12.50 -0.55 3.82
N ILE A 79 -11.51 -1.44 3.77
CA ILE A 79 -10.27 -1.23 3.03
C ILE A 79 -10.34 -2.04 1.73
N GLU A 80 -10.06 -1.40 0.58
CA GLU A 80 -10.00 -2.09 -0.72
C GLU A 80 -8.64 -2.79 -0.89
N GLY A 81 -8.63 -4.09 -0.65
CA GLY A 81 -7.43 -4.92 -0.68
C GLY A 81 -7.20 -5.71 -1.97
N ARG A 82 -8.15 -5.68 -2.91
CA ARG A 82 -8.10 -6.56 -4.07
C ARG A 82 -6.92 -6.18 -4.97
N MET A 83 -6.16 -7.18 -5.42
CA MET A 83 -4.92 -7.00 -6.20
C MET A 83 -3.83 -6.18 -5.47
N LYS A 84 -3.96 -5.96 -4.16
CA LYS A 84 -2.93 -5.31 -3.35
C LYS A 84 -1.99 -6.37 -2.76
N SER A 85 -0.73 -6.01 -2.56
CA SER A 85 0.25 -6.90 -1.93
C SER A 85 -0.06 -7.10 -0.45
N ILE A 86 0.48 -8.17 0.14
CA ILE A 86 0.40 -8.39 1.59
C ILE A 86 0.99 -7.21 2.37
N HIS A 87 2.08 -6.60 1.86
CA HIS A 87 2.67 -5.39 2.46
C HIS A 87 1.69 -4.21 2.47
N TYR A 88 0.96 -3.96 1.38
CA TYR A 88 -0.05 -2.91 1.37
C TYR A 88 -1.12 -3.16 2.43
N LEU A 89 -1.65 -4.38 2.48
CA LEU A 89 -2.71 -4.76 3.41
C LEU A 89 -2.25 -4.66 4.87
N ALA A 90 -1.10 -5.23 5.21
CA ALA A 90 -0.59 -5.20 6.57
C ALA A 90 -0.36 -3.78 7.07
N THR A 91 0.25 -2.92 6.26
CA THR A 91 0.49 -1.52 6.61
C THR A 91 -0.81 -0.75 6.81
N VAL A 92 -1.73 -0.80 5.84
CA VAL A 92 -2.98 -0.03 5.91
C VAL A 92 -3.86 -0.52 7.06
N VAL A 93 -4.02 -1.84 7.22
CA VAL A 93 -4.84 -2.42 8.29
C VAL A 93 -4.25 -2.12 9.66
N LYS A 94 -2.93 -2.30 9.86
CA LYS A 94 -2.26 -1.99 11.13
C LYS A 94 -2.46 -0.52 11.50
N THR A 95 -2.23 0.39 10.55
CA THR A 95 -2.33 1.83 10.80
C THR A 95 -3.75 2.27 11.14
N TYR A 96 -4.75 1.83 10.37
CA TYR A 96 -6.15 2.16 10.69
C TYR A 96 -6.59 1.51 12.01
N ARG A 97 -6.15 0.28 12.33
CA ARG A 97 -6.46 -0.37 13.60
C ARG A 97 -5.90 0.41 14.78
N GLN A 98 -4.63 0.84 14.70
CA GLN A 98 -4.00 1.66 15.74
C GLN A 98 -4.73 3.00 15.92
N ALA A 99 -5.12 3.66 14.83
CA ALA A 99 -5.84 4.92 14.89
C ALA A 99 -7.23 4.75 15.51
N ILE A 100 -7.99 3.74 15.10
CA ILE A 100 -9.32 3.46 15.66
C ILE A 100 -9.20 3.04 17.14
N ASP A 101 -8.24 2.19 17.51
CA ASP A 101 -8.02 1.81 18.92
C ASP A 101 -7.67 3.00 19.79
N SER A 102 -6.83 3.91 19.28
CA SER A 102 -6.48 5.16 19.95
C SER A 102 -7.71 6.05 20.15
N TYR A 103 -8.53 6.21 19.11
CA TYR A 103 -9.78 6.98 19.18
C TYR A 103 -10.75 6.38 20.20
N LEU A 104 -11.00 5.07 20.16
CA LEU A 104 -11.91 4.39 21.07
C LEU A 104 -11.43 4.45 22.54
N LYS A 105 -10.12 4.46 22.78
CA LYS A 105 -9.56 4.55 24.13
C LYS A 105 -9.81 5.91 24.79
N ASN A 106 -9.68 7.00 24.04
CA ASN A 106 -9.92 8.35 24.54
C ASN A 106 -10.30 9.32 23.40
N PRO A 107 -11.59 9.39 23.03
CA PRO A 107 -12.05 10.25 21.94
C PRO A 107 -11.72 11.73 22.15
N ALA A 108 -11.86 12.22 23.39
CA ALA A 108 -11.64 13.63 23.72
C ALA A 108 -10.18 14.07 23.53
N ALA A 109 -9.23 13.17 23.82
CA ALA A 109 -7.80 13.43 23.64
C ALA A 109 -7.25 12.94 22.29
N TYR A 110 -8.07 12.31 21.45
CA TYR A 110 -7.60 11.73 20.19
C TYR A 110 -6.99 12.79 19.27
N ARG A 111 -5.81 12.50 18.76
CA ARG A 111 -5.17 13.24 17.67
C ARG A 111 -4.61 12.24 16.68
N VAL A 112 -4.74 12.58 15.41
CA VAL A 112 -4.13 11.79 14.33
C VAL A 112 -2.62 11.88 14.50
N SER A 113 -1.95 10.74 14.65
CA SER A 113 -0.49 10.71 14.76
C SER A 113 0.13 10.95 13.36
N PRO A 114 1.09 11.88 13.23
CA PRO A 114 1.81 12.09 11.97
C PRO A 114 2.48 10.81 11.44
N GLN A 115 2.95 9.95 12.35
CA GLN A 115 3.57 8.68 12.01
C GLN A 115 2.61 7.73 11.26
N TRP A 116 1.30 7.80 11.53
CA TRP A 116 0.32 7.02 10.77
C TRP A 116 0.19 7.49 9.32
N LEU A 117 0.25 8.81 9.09
CA LEU A 117 0.23 9.38 7.74
C LEU A 117 1.50 9.01 6.97
N ASP A 118 2.66 9.07 7.64
CA ASP A 118 3.93 8.65 7.05
C ASP A 118 3.93 7.15 6.72
N GLU A 119 3.38 6.33 7.61
CA GLU A 119 3.29 4.88 7.43
C GLU A 119 2.41 4.50 6.23
N ILE A 120 1.27 5.18 6.04
CA ILE A 120 0.41 4.99 4.88
C ILE A 120 1.14 5.35 3.57
N LYS A 121 2.08 6.30 3.57
CA LYS A 121 2.86 6.65 2.39
C LYS A 121 3.94 5.61 2.02
N LYS A 122 4.27 4.67 2.91
CA LYS A 122 5.29 3.63 2.66
C LYS A 122 4.85 2.54 1.69
N VAL A 123 3.55 2.44 1.41
CA VAL A 123 3.02 1.48 0.44
C VAL A 123 2.87 2.11 -0.93
N SER A 124 2.72 1.28 -1.97
CA SER A 124 2.45 1.78 -3.32
C SER A 124 1.07 2.46 -3.36
N HIS A 125 1.10 3.78 -3.54
CA HIS A 125 -0.09 4.63 -3.57
C HIS A 125 0.04 5.72 -4.63
N ARG A 126 -1.10 6.30 -5.00
CA ARG A 126 -1.17 7.63 -5.61
C ARG A 126 -1.34 8.65 -4.50
N GLU A 127 -1.20 9.93 -4.83
CA GLU A 127 -1.60 10.99 -3.91
C GLU A 127 -2.98 10.72 -3.29
N TYR A 128 -3.16 11.14 -2.04
CA TYR A 128 -4.40 10.91 -1.32
C TYR A 128 -5.43 12.01 -1.55
N THR A 129 -6.69 11.63 -1.52
CA THR A 129 -7.84 12.54 -1.58
C THR A 129 -8.89 12.13 -0.55
N THR A 130 -9.71 13.09 -0.13
CA THR A 130 -10.92 12.85 0.67
C THR A 130 -12.13 12.52 -0.21
N GLY A 131 -11.94 12.51 -1.53
CA GLY A 131 -13.02 12.28 -2.48
C GLY A 131 -14.03 13.42 -2.42
N PHE A 132 -15.32 13.08 -2.42
CA PHE A 132 -16.41 14.06 -2.36
C PHE A 132 -16.90 14.33 -0.93
N LEU A 133 -16.35 13.63 0.08
CA LEU A 133 -16.93 13.59 1.42
C LEU A 133 -16.96 14.96 2.12
N LEU A 134 -16.05 15.86 1.75
CA LEU A 134 -15.93 17.19 2.37
C LEU A 134 -16.51 18.31 1.51
N GLY A 135 -17.27 17.97 0.46
CA GLY A 135 -18.01 18.95 -0.35
C GLY A 135 -17.15 19.73 -1.35
N ASP A 136 -15.92 19.30 -1.62
CA ASP A 136 -15.03 19.93 -2.62
C ASP A 136 -15.44 19.65 -4.09
N GLN A 137 -16.54 18.91 -4.30
CA GLN A 137 -17.04 18.45 -5.60
C GLN A 137 -16.00 17.61 -6.38
N GLY A 138 -15.08 16.95 -5.68
CA GLY A 138 -14.07 16.10 -6.29
C GLY A 138 -12.93 16.86 -6.97
N LYS A 139 -12.79 18.16 -6.72
CA LYS A 139 -11.69 18.98 -7.25
C LYS A 139 -10.31 18.42 -6.86
N THR A 140 -10.21 17.80 -5.69
CA THR A 140 -8.97 17.16 -5.23
C THR A 140 -8.87 15.67 -5.59
N ALA A 141 -9.88 15.10 -6.25
CA ALA A 141 -9.99 13.65 -6.43
C ALA A 141 -9.25 13.11 -7.66
N THR A 142 -8.73 13.97 -8.53
CA THR A 142 -8.08 13.64 -9.79
C THR A 142 -6.58 13.88 -9.74
N VAL A 143 -5.81 12.98 -10.35
CA VAL A 143 -4.35 13.11 -10.45
C VAL A 143 -4.01 14.18 -11.50
N GLU A 144 -3.05 15.06 -11.21
CA GLU A 144 -2.60 16.07 -12.17
C GLU A 144 -1.90 15.44 -13.39
N PRO A 145 -2.03 16.05 -14.59
CA PRO A 145 -1.31 15.61 -15.78
C PRO A 145 0.21 15.53 -15.53
N GLY A 146 0.81 14.36 -15.78
CA GLY A 146 2.24 14.11 -15.58
C GLY A 146 2.61 13.43 -14.25
N GLN A 147 1.72 13.38 -13.26
CA GLN A 147 1.96 12.73 -11.96
C GLN A 147 1.48 11.27 -11.87
N GLN A 148 1.52 10.50 -12.97
CA GLN A 148 1.01 9.13 -13.00
C GLN A 148 1.90 8.09 -12.27
N SER A 149 2.99 8.50 -11.63
CA SER A 149 3.90 7.58 -10.97
C SER A 149 3.38 7.17 -9.58
N TYR A 150 3.31 5.86 -9.35
CA TYR A 150 3.13 5.35 -7.99
C TYR A 150 4.35 5.69 -7.17
N THR A 151 4.15 6.31 -6.01
CA THR A 151 5.21 6.46 -5.02
C THR A 151 5.36 5.15 -4.25
N ARG A 152 6.61 4.72 -4.04
CA ARG A 152 6.94 3.57 -3.18
C ARG A 152 8.15 3.94 -2.33
N LEU A 153 7.91 4.28 -1.07
CA LEU A 153 8.98 4.65 -0.12
C LEU A 153 9.59 3.45 0.59
N ALA A 154 8.99 2.27 0.49
CA ALA A 154 9.54 1.04 1.08
C ALA A 154 9.35 -0.18 0.17
N ALA A 155 10.39 -0.99 0.07
CA ALA A 155 10.38 -2.29 -0.61
C ALA A 155 10.23 -3.42 0.43
N PHE A 156 9.25 -4.30 0.24
CA PHE A 156 9.03 -5.47 1.10
C PHE A 156 10.02 -6.58 0.74
N VAL A 157 10.98 -6.86 1.61
CA VAL A 157 12.12 -7.76 1.29
C VAL A 157 12.02 -9.13 1.94
N GLY A 158 11.28 -9.30 3.03
CA GLY A 158 11.12 -10.60 3.67
C GLY A 158 9.96 -10.68 4.66
N LEU A 159 9.47 -11.89 4.90
CA LEU A 159 8.41 -12.20 5.86
C LEU A 159 8.97 -13.10 6.96
N VAL A 160 8.87 -12.69 8.22
CA VAL A 160 9.26 -13.53 9.36
C VAL A 160 8.25 -14.67 9.51
N LEU A 161 8.75 -15.91 9.40
CA LEU A 161 7.96 -17.12 9.61
C LEU A 161 8.01 -17.60 11.06
N GLY A 162 9.14 -17.37 11.74
CA GLY A 162 9.35 -17.83 13.10
C GLY A 162 10.71 -17.45 13.66
N TYR A 163 11.08 -18.10 14.77
CA TYR A 163 12.32 -17.90 15.49
C TYR A 163 12.83 -19.25 15.98
N ASP A 164 14.12 -19.50 15.78
CA ASP A 164 14.82 -20.67 16.29
C ASP A 164 15.58 -20.30 17.57
N GLU A 165 15.09 -20.79 18.71
CA GLU A 165 15.66 -20.52 20.03
C GLU A 165 17.06 -21.11 20.21
N LYS A 166 17.42 -22.19 19.49
CA LYS A 166 18.72 -22.83 19.65
C LYS A 166 19.84 -22.01 19.03
N THR A 167 19.54 -21.40 17.88
CA THR A 167 20.51 -20.60 17.12
C THR A 167 20.40 -19.10 17.38
N GLY A 168 19.29 -18.65 17.98
CA GLY A 168 19.02 -17.23 18.19
C GLY A 168 18.66 -16.48 16.91
N ARG A 169 18.05 -17.18 15.93
CA ARG A 169 17.84 -16.65 14.58
C ARG A 169 16.36 -16.59 14.22
N ILE A 170 15.94 -15.51 13.56
CA ILE A 170 14.64 -15.49 12.89
C ILE A 170 14.70 -16.28 11.60
N ILE A 171 13.60 -16.94 11.27
CA ILE A 171 13.38 -17.63 10.00
C ILE A 171 12.58 -16.69 9.11
N VAL A 172 13.11 -16.37 7.93
CA VAL A 172 12.55 -15.38 7.02
C VAL A 172 12.35 -15.99 5.64
N GLU A 173 11.16 -15.84 5.09
CA GLU A 173 10.89 -16.10 3.68
C GLU A 173 11.22 -14.84 2.87
N GLN A 174 12.20 -14.95 1.98
CA GLN A 174 12.63 -13.86 1.11
C GLN A 174 11.52 -13.46 0.13
N ARG A 175 11.40 -12.16 -0.13
CA ARG A 175 10.44 -11.59 -1.11
C ARG A 175 11.12 -10.75 -2.18
N ASN A 176 12.13 -9.98 -1.79
CA ASN A 176 13.03 -9.26 -2.68
C ASN A 176 14.45 -9.40 -2.13
N ASN A 177 15.45 -9.17 -2.98
CA ASN A 177 16.83 -9.31 -2.54
C ASN A 177 17.15 -8.39 -1.36
N PHE A 178 18.01 -8.84 -0.45
CA PHE A 178 18.67 -8.05 0.60
C PHE A 178 19.99 -8.72 0.99
N ARG A 179 20.89 -7.97 1.64
CA ARG A 179 22.26 -8.43 1.90
C ARG A 179 22.73 -8.05 3.30
N VAL A 180 23.81 -8.67 3.73
CA VAL A 180 24.53 -8.33 4.96
C VAL A 180 25.00 -6.87 4.90
N GLY A 181 24.86 -6.16 6.02
CA GLY A 181 25.16 -4.74 6.16
C GLY A 181 24.03 -3.79 5.79
N GLU A 182 22.88 -4.28 5.34
CA GLU A 182 21.69 -3.44 5.14
C GLU A 182 20.91 -3.21 6.44
N SER A 183 20.39 -1.99 6.59
CA SER A 183 19.43 -1.61 7.62
C SER A 183 18.00 -1.75 7.09
N LEU A 184 17.20 -2.59 7.75
CA LEU A 184 15.82 -2.89 7.38
C LEU A 184 14.86 -2.40 8.46
N GLU A 185 13.68 -1.92 8.05
CA GLU A 185 12.58 -1.64 8.97
C GLU A 185 11.71 -2.89 9.15
N VAL A 186 11.45 -3.25 10.40
CA VAL A 186 10.53 -4.31 10.80
C VAL A 186 9.15 -3.71 11.07
N LEU A 187 8.19 -4.05 10.22
CA LEU A 187 6.77 -3.82 10.45
C LEU A 187 6.18 -5.03 11.19
N ALA A 188 6.13 -4.95 12.52
CA ALA A 188 5.52 -5.99 13.35
C ALA A 188 3.97 -5.93 13.31
N PRO A 189 3.25 -7.07 13.46
CA PRO A 189 1.78 -7.09 13.49
C PRO A 189 1.17 -6.26 14.63
N ARG A 190 1.88 -6.14 15.75
CA ARG A 190 1.51 -5.32 16.91
C ARG A 190 2.73 -4.50 17.36
N GLY A 191 2.46 -3.40 18.06
CA GLY A 191 3.51 -2.50 18.53
C GLY A 191 4.07 -1.58 17.44
N GLY A 192 5.16 -0.90 17.80
CA GLY A 192 5.87 0.02 16.91
C GLY A 192 6.67 -0.72 15.85
N ASN A 193 7.16 0.04 14.85
CA ASN A 193 8.18 -0.46 13.95
C ASN A 193 9.54 -0.35 14.64
N GLN A 194 10.48 -1.19 14.23
CA GLN A 194 11.86 -1.18 14.74
C GLN A 194 12.84 -1.38 13.60
N THR A 195 14.09 -1.00 13.81
CA THR A 195 15.17 -1.23 12.85
C THR A 195 15.83 -2.58 13.11
N LEU A 196 16.23 -3.26 12.05
CA LEU A 196 16.99 -4.51 12.05
C LEU A 196 18.19 -4.33 11.12
N GLU A 197 19.40 -4.39 11.67
CA GLU A 197 20.63 -4.48 10.88
C GLU A 197 20.86 -5.95 10.50
N VAL A 198 21.07 -6.22 9.20
CA VAL A 198 21.41 -7.57 8.73
C VAL A 198 22.89 -7.82 8.99
N THR A 199 23.22 -8.36 10.16
CA THR A 199 24.63 -8.58 10.57
C THR A 199 25.22 -9.86 10.00
N ALA A 200 24.40 -10.88 9.78
CA ALA A 200 24.75 -12.11 9.09
C ALA A 200 23.50 -12.71 8.45
N LEU A 201 23.71 -13.59 7.49
CA LEU A 201 22.65 -14.26 6.76
C LEU A 201 23.07 -15.71 6.50
N TYR A 202 22.14 -16.64 6.69
CA TYR A 202 22.37 -18.07 6.50
C TYR A 202 21.28 -18.66 5.61
N ASP A 203 21.66 -19.61 4.77
CA ASP A 203 20.70 -20.40 4.02
C ASP A 203 19.84 -21.23 4.98
N GLY A 204 18.52 -21.21 4.79
CA GLY A 204 17.59 -21.92 5.65
C GLY A 204 17.60 -23.44 5.50
N GLU A 205 18.09 -23.96 4.37
CA GLU A 205 18.19 -25.40 4.08
C GLU A 205 19.57 -25.95 4.42
N THR A 206 20.64 -25.30 3.96
CA THR A 206 22.01 -25.79 4.14
C THR A 206 22.66 -25.31 5.44
N GLY A 207 22.18 -24.20 6.00
CA GLY A 207 22.80 -23.54 7.15
C GLY A 207 24.10 -22.80 6.82
N GLU A 208 24.52 -22.78 5.54
CA GLU A 208 25.73 -22.09 5.09
C GLU A 208 25.55 -20.57 5.16
N GLN A 209 26.64 -19.87 5.48
CA GLN A 209 26.64 -18.42 5.52
C GLN A 209 26.61 -17.84 4.09
N MET A 210 25.87 -16.76 3.92
CA MET A 210 25.73 -16.05 2.65
C MET A 210 25.80 -14.54 2.85
N GLU A 211 26.16 -13.83 1.79
CA GLU A 211 26.21 -12.36 1.79
C GLU A 211 24.90 -11.72 1.31
N VAL A 212 24.13 -12.42 0.49
CA VAL A 212 22.90 -11.92 -0.15
C VAL A 212 21.85 -13.02 -0.13
N ALA A 213 20.57 -12.65 0.03
CA ALA A 213 19.41 -13.51 -0.22
C ALA A 213 18.83 -13.19 -1.62
N PRO A 214 19.33 -13.77 -2.72
CA PRO A 214 18.97 -13.33 -4.07
C PRO A 214 17.70 -13.99 -4.61
N HIS A 215 17.27 -15.12 -4.05
CA HIS A 215 16.21 -15.94 -4.66
C HIS A 215 14.83 -15.68 -4.03
N PRO A 216 13.80 -15.37 -4.85
CA PRO A 216 12.42 -15.26 -4.40
C PRO A 216 11.95 -16.49 -3.61
N GLN A 217 11.34 -16.28 -2.46
CA GLN A 217 10.79 -17.32 -1.57
C GLN A 217 11.82 -18.24 -0.90
N GLN A 218 13.12 -17.97 -1.07
CA GLN A 218 14.16 -18.68 -0.33
C GLN A 218 13.96 -18.48 1.17
N ILE A 219 14.09 -19.56 1.93
CA ILE A 219 14.12 -19.48 3.38
C ILE A 219 15.54 -19.13 3.80
N VAL A 220 15.68 -18.07 4.58
CA VAL A 220 16.95 -17.62 5.13
C VAL A 220 16.82 -17.39 6.63
N GLN A 221 17.93 -17.44 7.34
CA GLN A 221 17.99 -17.18 8.76
C GLN A 221 18.88 -15.98 9.07
N LEU A 222 18.41 -15.12 9.98
CA LEU A 222 19.14 -13.94 10.42
C LEU A 222 19.27 -13.97 11.95
N PRO A 223 20.46 -13.72 12.52
CA PRO A 223 20.59 -13.54 13.96
C PRO A 223 19.90 -12.25 14.41
N VAL A 224 19.28 -12.29 15.60
CA VAL A 224 18.63 -11.13 16.22
C VAL A 224 18.86 -11.12 17.72
N ASP A 225 18.93 -9.93 18.32
CA ASP A 225 19.06 -9.80 19.78
C ASP A 225 17.78 -10.18 20.52
N LYS A 226 16.62 -9.97 19.87
CA LYS A 226 15.30 -10.25 20.42
C LYS A 226 14.43 -10.95 19.38
N PRO A 227 13.63 -11.96 19.76
CA PRO A 227 12.71 -12.62 18.84
C PRO A 227 11.76 -11.62 18.18
N LEU A 228 11.54 -11.80 16.87
CA LEU A 228 10.50 -11.07 16.13
C LEU A 228 9.25 -11.92 16.04
N SER A 229 8.09 -11.28 16.16
CA SER A 229 6.82 -11.99 16.01
C SER A 229 6.68 -12.57 14.59
N PRO A 230 6.14 -13.79 14.43
CA PRO A 230 5.72 -14.30 13.13
C PRO A 230 4.82 -13.29 12.41
N MET A 231 4.87 -13.28 11.08
CA MET A 231 4.21 -12.31 10.20
C MET A 231 4.76 -10.89 10.26
N SER A 232 5.84 -10.63 11.00
CA SER A 232 6.56 -9.35 10.87
C SER A 232 7.15 -9.23 9.47
N MET A 233 7.03 -8.05 8.87
CA MET A 233 7.55 -7.78 7.53
C MET A 233 8.85 -7.00 7.62
N LEU A 234 9.85 -7.43 6.87
CA LEU A 234 11.10 -6.71 6.68
C LEU A 234 10.98 -5.81 5.45
N ARG A 235 11.37 -4.55 5.60
CA ARG A 235 11.26 -3.54 4.55
C ARG A 235 12.57 -2.79 4.39
N ARG A 236 13.02 -2.63 3.15
CA ARG A 236 14.07 -1.67 2.82
C ARG A 236 13.42 -0.31 2.59
N MET A 237 13.90 0.70 3.28
CA MET A 237 13.49 2.09 3.04
C MET A 237 14.22 2.62 1.80
N GLY A 238 13.49 3.31 0.92
CA GLY A 238 13.99 3.90 -0.33
C GLY A 238 14.36 5.37 -0.18
#